data_AF-C7QES2-F1
#
_entry.id   AF-C7QES2-F1
#
_cell.length_a   1.000
_cell.length_b   1.000
_cell.length_c   1.000
_cell.angle_alpha   90.00
_cell.angle_beta   90.00
_cell.angle_gamma   90.00
#
_symmetry.space_group_name_H-M   'P 1'
#
loop_
_entity.id
_entity.type
_entity.pdbx_description
1 polymer ?
#
loop_
_entity_poly.entity_id
_entity_poly.type
_entity_poly.pdbx_seq_one_letter_code
_entity_poly.pdbx_strand_id
1 'polypeptide(L)'
;MAFVSFDLAVFAMDDSADAVAVPAMFERCRSGSHVEGEFDHRIVGFYERVRATFPDRPPYGPDSPWMSTPLAVGIDHVFMNLSFSRCTPAIEVIGNLAKEYRLALWDPQSGDAYLPEA
;
A
#
# COMPACT_ATOMS: atom_id res chain seq x y z
N MET A 1 8.73 7.20 24.84
CA MET A 1 9.15 6.26 23.77
C MET A 1 8.69 6.85 22.45
N ALA A 2 9.60 6.99 21.48
CA ALA A 2 9.22 7.32 20.11
C ALA A 2 8.64 6.06 19.47
N PHE A 3 7.44 6.16 18.89
CA PHE A 3 6.91 5.09 18.06
C PHE A 3 7.61 5.16 16.70
N VAL A 4 8.29 4.07 16.32
CA VAL A 4 8.94 3.96 15.01
C VAL A 4 7.89 3.53 13.99
N SER A 5 7.86 4.21 12.85
CA SER A 5 6.95 3.94 11.74
C SER A 5 7.71 3.83 10.42
N PHE A 6 7.12 3.16 9.45
CA PHE A 6 7.62 3.10 8.08
C PHE A 6 6.44 3.04 7.09
N ASP A 7 6.74 3.28 5.83
CA ASP A 7 5.73 3.36 4.77
C ASP A 7 5.73 2.11 3.92
N LEU A 8 4.57 1.73 3.40
CA LEU A 8 4.45 0.81 2.28
C LEU A 8 3.52 1.42 1.25
N ALA A 9 3.87 1.24 -0.02
CA ALA A 9 3.05 1.70 -1.13
C ALA A 9 2.68 0.53 -2.04
N VAL A 10 1.41 0.49 -2.44
CA VAL A 10 0.88 -0.50 -3.38
C VAL A 10 0.34 0.23 -4.59
N PHE A 11 0.65 -0.27 -5.79
CA PHE A 11 0.33 0.36 -7.07
C PHE A 11 -0.34 -0.61 -8.04
N ALA A 12 -1.37 -0.13 -8.72
CA ALA A 12 -1.84 -0.68 -9.97
C ALA A 12 -0.96 -0.12 -11.09
N MET A 13 -0.18 -1.00 -11.71
CA MET A 13 0.68 -0.68 -12.85
C MET A 13 0.23 -1.51 -14.06
N ASP A 14 0.74 -1.14 -15.23
CA ASP A 14 0.61 -1.95 -16.44
C ASP A 14 1.32 -3.30 -16.26
N ASP A 15 0.78 -4.37 -16.85
CA ASP A 15 1.35 -5.72 -16.74
C ASP A 15 2.77 -5.81 -17.33
N SER A 16 3.17 -4.88 -18.21
CA SER A 16 4.53 -4.80 -18.73
C SER A 16 5.47 -3.94 -17.88
N ALA A 17 5.03 -3.42 -16.73
CA ALA A 17 5.86 -2.58 -15.87
C ALA A 17 7.01 -3.39 -15.26
N ASP A 18 8.20 -2.81 -15.26
CA ASP A 18 9.37 -3.37 -14.59
C ASP A 18 9.60 -2.72 -13.21
N ALA A 19 10.50 -3.30 -12.43
CA ALA A 19 10.81 -2.83 -11.08
C ALA A 19 11.39 -1.41 -11.07
N VAL A 20 11.99 -0.96 -12.18
CA VAL A 20 12.59 0.37 -12.33
C VAL A 20 11.51 1.45 -12.50
N ALA A 21 10.32 1.09 -12.99
CA ALA A 21 9.19 2.00 -13.11
C ALA A 21 8.51 2.31 -11.76
N VAL A 22 8.67 1.46 -10.75
CA VAL A 22 7.98 1.59 -9.44
C VAL A 22 8.41 2.85 -8.66
N PRO A 23 9.71 3.20 -8.55
CA PRO A 23 10.12 4.45 -7.91
C PRO A 23 9.55 5.70 -8.60
N ALA A 24 9.46 5.69 -9.94
CA ALA A 24 8.91 6.80 -10.70
C ALA A 24 7.40 6.97 -10.44
N MET A 25 6.67 5.85 -10.32
CA MET A 25 5.27 5.81 -9.90
C MET A 25 5.09 6.39 -8.50
N PHE A 26 5.95 6.00 -7.55
CA PHE A 26 5.93 6.51 -6.18
C PHE A 26 6.11 8.03 -6.12
N GLU A 27 7.11 8.59 -6.80
CA GLU A 27 7.33 10.05 -6.82
C GLU A 27 6.17 10.79 -7.50
N ARG A 28 5.60 10.25 -8.59
CA ARG A 28 4.42 10.82 -9.24
C ARG A 28 3.26 10.92 -8.25
N CYS A 29 2.90 9.81 -7.61
CA CYS A 29 1.76 9.76 -6.69
C CYS A 29 2.00 10.61 -5.42
N ARG A 30 3.24 10.70 -4.94
CA ARG A 30 3.60 11.54 -3.79
C ARG A 30 3.57 13.04 -4.09
N SER A 31 3.81 13.44 -5.34
CA SER A 31 3.83 14.86 -5.75
C SER A 31 2.47 15.55 -5.68
N GLY A 32 1.38 14.81 -5.43
CA GLY A 32 0.01 15.33 -5.43
C GLY A 32 -0.56 15.59 -6.83
N SER A 33 0.19 15.29 -7.89
CA SER A 33 -0.31 15.28 -9.27
C SER A 33 -1.14 14.02 -9.51
N HIS A 34 -2.33 13.98 -8.92
CA HIS A 34 -3.27 12.89 -9.10
C HIS A 34 -3.93 12.98 -10.47
N VAL A 35 -3.90 11.88 -11.21
CA VAL A 35 -4.69 11.73 -12.43
C VAL A 35 -6.15 11.59 -12.01
N GLU A 36 -7.05 12.38 -12.61
CA GLU A 36 -8.49 12.17 -12.46
C GLU A 36 -8.92 10.94 -13.26
N GLY A 37 -9.76 10.08 -12.68
CA GLY A 37 -10.19 8.85 -13.35
C GLY A 37 -11.04 7.95 -12.48
N GLU A 38 -11.46 6.82 -13.06
CA GLU A 38 -12.11 5.74 -12.33
C GLU A 38 -11.09 4.99 -11.46
N PHE A 39 -11.53 4.46 -10.32
CA PHE A 39 -10.69 3.62 -9.48
C PHE A 39 -10.35 2.30 -10.18
N ASP A 40 -9.08 1.93 -10.18
CA ASP A 40 -8.64 0.60 -10.60
C ASP A 40 -9.28 -0.45 -9.68
N HIS A 41 -10.01 -1.41 -10.27
CA HIS A 41 -10.75 -2.42 -9.51
C HIS A 41 -9.83 -3.29 -8.63
N ARG A 42 -8.56 -3.44 -9.00
CA ARG A 42 -7.56 -4.20 -8.22
C ARG A 42 -7.22 -3.45 -6.94
N ILE A 43 -7.05 -2.13 -7.02
CA ILE A 43 -6.84 -1.26 -5.87
C ILE A 43 -8.06 -1.25 -4.95
N VAL A 44 -9.27 -1.18 -5.52
CA VAL A 44 -10.51 -1.25 -4.75
C VAL A 44 -10.58 -2.58 -3.97
N GLY A 45 -10.38 -3.71 -4.64
CA GLY A 45 -10.42 -5.03 -4.02
C GLY A 45 -9.35 -5.20 -2.94
N PHE A 46 -8.11 -4.80 -3.23
CA PHE A 46 -7.01 -4.78 -2.27
C PHE A 46 -7.37 -3.96 -1.02
N TYR A 47 -7.80 -2.71 -1.21
CA TYR A 47 -8.10 -1.79 -0.11
C TYR A 47 -9.28 -2.25 0.75
N GLU A 48 -10.31 -2.83 0.16
CA GLU A 48 -11.42 -3.44 0.90
C GLU A 48 -10.96 -4.60 1.77
N ARG A 49 -10.11 -5.50 1.25
CA ARG A 49 -9.61 -6.66 1.98
C ARG A 49 -8.64 -6.29 3.10
N VAL A 50 -7.77 -5.31 2.85
CA VAL A 50 -6.89 -4.74 3.89
C VAL A 50 -7.73 -4.18 5.03
N ARG A 51 -8.76 -3.36 4.75
CA ARG A 51 -9.61 -2.76 5.78
C ARG A 51 -10.50 -3.74 6.52
N ALA A 52 -10.97 -4.79 5.84
CA ALA A 52 -11.72 -5.86 6.48
C ALA A 52 -10.87 -6.60 7.54
N THR A 53 -9.55 -6.66 7.34
CA THR A 53 -8.61 -7.30 8.25
C THR A 53 -8.09 -6.32 9.32
N PHE A 54 -7.74 -5.10 8.90
CA PHE A 54 -7.19 -4.05 9.74
C PHE A 54 -7.94 -2.73 9.48
N PRO A 55 -9.00 -2.44 10.25
CA PRO A 55 -9.80 -1.24 10.04
C PRO A 55 -8.96 0.04 10.07
N ASP A 56 -9.07 0.87 9.03
CA ASP A 56 -8.45 2.21 8.95
C ASP A 56 -9.40 3.33 9.37
N ARG A 57 -10.59 2.97 9.86
CA ARG A 57 -11.55 3.88 10.49
C ARG A 57 -12.01 3.31 11.85
N PRO A 58 -12.43 4.17 12.79
CA PRO A 58 -12.88 3.72 14.11
C PRO A 58 -14.09 2.77 14.03
N PRO A 59 -14.23 1.84 15.00
CA PRO A 59 -13.33 1.62 16.13
C PRO A 59 -12.05 0.84 15.73
N TYR A 60 -10.90 1.27 16.25
CA TYR A 60 -9.63 0.57 16.05
C TYR A 60 -9.41 -0.51 17.11
N GLY A 61 -8.84 -1.65 16.71
CA GLY A 61 -8.34 -2.64 17.65
C GLY A 61 -7.06 -2.17 18.37
N PRO A 62 -6.74 -2.71 19.56
CA PRO A 62 -5.51 -2.38 20.30
C PRO A 62 -4.24 -2.68 19.49
N ASP A 63 -4.32 -3.71 18.64
CA ASP A 63 -3.23 -4.18 17.79
C ASP A 63 -3.26 -3.58 16.39
N SER A 64 -3.92 -2.43 16.20
CA SER A 64 -3.95 -1.75 14.90
C SER A 64 -2.52 -1.57 14.36
N PRO A 65 -2.24 -2.01 13.13
CA PRO A 65 -0.91 -1.87 12.54
C PRO A 65 -0.64 -0.43 12.08
N TRP A 66 -1.67 0.40 12.01
CA TRP A 66 -1.58 1.74 11.43
C TRP A 66 -1.01 2.76 12.42
N MET A 67 -0.05 3.54 11.94
CA MET A 67 0.44 4.75 12.64
C MET A 67 -0.27 6.01 12.17
N SER A 68 -0.77 6.00 10.94
CA SER A 68 -1.61 7.05 10.38
C SER A 68 -2.85 6.44 9.75
N THR A 69 -4.01 7.05 10.01
CA THR A 69 -5.29 6.67 9.41
C THR A 69 -6.13 7.93 9.11
N PRO A 70 -7.04 7.88 8.13
CA PRO A 70 -7.28 6.77 7.18
C PRO A 70 -6.09 6.54 6.25
N LEU A 71 -6.06 5.39 5.56
CA LEU A 71 -5.03 5.14 4.55
C LEU A 71 -5.17 6.16 3.40
N ALA A 72 -4.04 6.55 2.80
CA ALA A 72 -4.06 7.46 1.66
C ALA A 72 -4.27 6.65 0.38
N VAL A 73 -5.43 6.85 -0.26
CA VAL A 73 -5.88 6.06 -1.41
C VAL A 73 -6.10 6.98 -2.61
N GLY A 74 -5.49 6.63 -3.73
CA GLY A 74 -5.76 7.23 -5.04
C GLY A 74 -6.47 6.25 -5.98
N ILE A 75 -6.62 6.64 -7.24
CA ILE A 75 -7.27 5.78 -8.25
C ILE A 75 -6.48 4.51 -8.56
N ASP A 76 -5.17 4.55 -8.37
CA ASP A 76 -4.20 3.54 -8.80
C ASP A 76 -3.21 3.16 -7.69
N HIS A 77 -3.39 3.64 -6.46
CA HIS A 77 -2.46 3.38 -5.38
C HIS A 77 -3.08 3.43 -3.97
N VAL A 78 -2.40 2.77 -3.04
CA VAL A 78 -2.64 2.87 -1.60
C VAL A 78 -1.31 3.10 -0.90
N PHE A 79 -1.22 4.17 -0.11
CA PHE A 79 -0.12 4.45 0.79
C PHE A 79 -0.52 4.16 2.24
N MET A 80 0.36 3.41 2.91
CA MET A 80 0.16 2.92 4.26
C MET A 80 1.33 3.36 5.14
N ASN A 81 1.04 3.84 6.34
CA ASN A 81 2.04 4.15 7.35
C ASN A 81 1.86 3.19 8.54
N LEU A 82 2.83 2.31 8.74
CA LEU A 82 2.75 1.19 9.67
C LEU A 82 3.56 1.45 10.94
N SER A 83 3.09 0.86 12.04
CA SER A 83 3.74 0.84 13.35
C SER A 83 4.77 -0.28 13.38
N PHE A 84 6.05 0.03 13.53
CA PHE A 84 7.12 -0.98 13.52
C PHE A 84 6.91 -2.09 14.56
N SER A 85 6.31 -1.77 15.71
CA SER A 85 6.05 -2.73 16.78
C SER A 85 4.82 -3.61 16.57
N ARG A 86 3.96 -3.31 15.58
CA ARG A 86 2.66 -3.99 15.35
C ARG A 86 2.43 -4.40 13.89
N CYS A 87 3.38 -4.15 13.01
CA CYS A 87 3.19 -4.29 11.56
C CYS A 87 3.35 -5.71 11.03
N THR A 88 4.00 -6.63 11.76
CA THR A 88 4.40 -7.93 11.18
C THR A 88 3.24 -8.69 10.54
N PRO A 89 2.06 -8.86 11.18
CA PRO A 89 0.93 -9.53 10.53
C PRO A 89 0.38 -8.74 9.33
N ALA A 90 0.45 -7.42 9.38
CA ALA A 90 -0.05 -6.56 8.30
C ALA A 90 0.84 -6.62 7.07
N ILE A 91 2.17 -6.66 7.22
CA ILE A 91 3.10 -6.79 6.08
C ILE A 91 2.82 -8.07 5.30
N GLU A 92 2.62 -9.20 5.99
CA GLU A 92 2.33 -10.48 5.34
C GLU A 92 1.01 -10.45 4.57
N VAL A 93 -0.05 -9.93 5.20
CA VAL A 93 -1.37 -9.78 4.55
C VAL A 93 -1.30 -8.83 3.35
N ILE A 94 -0.62 -7.68 3.49
CA ILE A 94 -0.43 -6.71 2.41
C ILE A 94 0.32 -7.36 1.23
N GLY A 95 1.41 -8.07 1.50
CA GLY A 95 2.19 -8.75 0.47
C GLY A 95 1.40 -9.83 -0.27
N ASN A 96 0.62 -10.62 0.47
CA ASN A 96 -0.23 -11.66 -0.12
C ASN A 96 -1.37 -11.07 -0.96
N LEU A 97 -2.05 -10.04 -0.45
CA LEU A 97 -3.11 -9.34 -1.19
C LEU A 97 -2.55 -8.63 -2.42
N ALA A 98 -1.37 -8.00 -2.33
CA ALA A 98 -0.74 -7.37 -3.49
C ALA A 98 -0.50 -8.39 -4.61
N LYS A 99 -0.03 -9.60 -4.27
CA LYS A 99 0.09 -10.70 -5.24
C LYS A 99 -1.26 -11.15 -5.79
N GLU A 100 -2.25 -11.37 -4.92
CA GLU A 100 -3.60 -11.81 -5.31
C GLU A 100 -4.26 -10.84 -6.31
N TYR A 101 -4.14 -9.54 -6.06
CA TYR A 101 -4.71 -8.49 -6.90
C TYR A 101 -3.79 -8.03 -8.03
N ARG A 102 -2.63 -8.67 -8.23
CA ARG A 102 -1.63 -8.32 -9.26
C ARG A 102 -1.20 -6.85 -9.19
N LEU A 103 -0.75 -6.44 -8.01
CA LEU A 103 -0.30 -5.09 -7.70
C LEU A 103 1.19 -5.08 -7.37
N ALA A 104 1.87 -4.00 -7.72
CA ALA A 104 3.25 -3.77 -7.33
C ALA A 104 3.30 -3.29 -5.87
N LEU A 105 4.21 -3.86 -5.06
CA LEU A 105 4.50 -3.43 -3.70
C LEU A 105 5.87 -2.72 -3.67
N TRP A 106 5.93 -1.58 -3.01
CA TRP A 106 7.12 -0.75 -2.87
C TRP A 106 7.44 -0.48 -1.41
N ASP A 107 8.67 -0.77 -1.02
CA ASP A 107 9.28 -0.38 0.25
C ASP A 107 10.23 0.80 0.00
N PRO A 108 9.82 2.04 0.30
CA PRO A 108 10.68 3.22 0.09
C PRO A 108 11.85 3.29 1.08
N GLN A 109 11.86 2.51 2.16
CA GLN A 109 12.96 2.50 3.14
C GLN A 109 14.12 1.62 2.66
N SER A 110 13.84 0.46 2.07
CA SER A 110 14.88 -0.40 1.48
C SER A 110 15.17 -0.09 0.01
N GLY A 111 14.22 0.52 -0.68
CA GLY A 111 14.28 0.71 -2.13
C GLY A 111 13.91 -0.55 -2.92
N ASP A 112 13.21 -1.50 -2.29
CA ASP A 112 12.80 -2.75 -2.90
C ASP A 112 11.43 -2.64 -3.57
N ALA A 113 11.35 -3.12 -4.81
CA ALA A 113 10.12 -3.27 -5.57
C ALA A 113 9.80 -4.76 -5.76
N TYR A 114 8.58 -5.15 -5.42
CA TYR A 114 8.03 -6.48 -5.64
C TYR A 114 6.90 -6.38 -6.67
N LEU A 115 7.13 -6.95 -7.84
CA LEU A 115 6.15 -7.01 -8.91
C LEU A 115 5.32 -8.29 -8.84
N PRO A 116 4.07 -8.27 -9.32
CA PRO A 116 3.30 -9.49 -9.48
C PRO A 116 3.96 -10.40 -10.54
N GLU A 117 3.87 -11.71 -10.33
CA GLU A 117 4.28 -12.67 -11.35
C GLU A 117 3.32 -12.58 -12.55
N ALA A 118 3.86 -12.74 -13.77
CA ALA A 118 3.12 -12.71 -15.03
C ALA A 118 2.23 -13.94 -15.24
#